data_AF-A0A2G9Q7C5-F1
#
_entry.id   AF-A0A2G9Q7C5-F1
#
_cell.length_a   1.000
_cell.length_b   1.000
_cell.length_c   1.000
_cell.angle_alpha   90.00
_cell.angle_beta   90.00
_cell.angle_gamma   90.00
#
_symmetry.space_group_name_H-M   'P 1'
#
loop_
_entity.id
_entity.type
_entity.pdbx_description
1 polymer ?
#
loop_
_entity_poly.entity_id
_entity_poly.type
_entity_poly.pdbx_seq_one_letter_code
_entity_poly.pdbx_strand_id
1 'polypeptide(L)' 'MEIPQNQPEEEEEGDVVEIVTTTGDHDVVEEGHFTSESAQILIGEIMGCNRDLENIKQNINDVQNKMKNIIDVLGRILNP' A
#
# COMPACT_ATOMS: atom_id res chain seq x y z
N MET A 1 -23.94 -27.08 -40.15
CA MET A 1 -22.81 -26.13 -40.30
C MET A 1 -23.45 -24.75 -40.38
N GLU A 2 -23.51 -24.03 -39.27
CA GLU A 2 -22.45 -23.14 -38.71
C GLU A 2 -22.68 -21.70 -39.21
N ILE A 3 -22.74 -20.59 -38.45
CA ILE A 3 -22.86 -20.19 -37.02
C ILE A 3 -23.42 -18.74 -37.10
N PRO A 4 -24.38 -18.25 -36.27
CA PRO A 4 -24.48 -16.82 -36.02
C PRO A 4 -23.53 -16.47 -34.87
N GLN A 5 -22.37 -15.92 -35.20
CA GLN A 5 -21.41 -15.40 -34.23
C GLN A 5 -21.25 -13.90 -34.48
N ASN A 6 -22.09 -13.11 -33.80
CA ASN A 6 -21.65 -11.82 -33.30
C ASN A 6 -21.75 -11.93 -31.79
N GLN A 7 -20.59 -12.14 -31.17
CA GLN A 7 -20.39 -12.01 -29.74
C GLN A 7 -20.80 -10.58 -29.36
N PRO A 8 -21.64 -10.35 -28.34
CA PRO A 8 -21.51 -9.11 -27.61
C PRO A 8 -20.12 -9.15 -26.98
N GLU A 9 -19.30 -8.18 -27.35
CA GLU A 9 -18.01 -7.93 -26.73
C GLU A 9 -18.22 -7.99 -25.22
N GLU A 10 -17.56 -8.97 -24.59
CA GLU A 10 -17.38 -9.01 -23.16
C GLU A 10 -16.67 -7.69 -22.82
N GLU A 11 -17.45 -6.69 -22.42
CA GLU A 11 -16.96 -5.65 -21.54
C GLU A 11 -16.47 -6.41 -20.31
N GLU A 12 -15.19 -6.81 -20.32
CA GLU A 12 -14.38 -6.88 -19.12
C GLU A 12 -14.43 -5.47 -18.51
N GLU A 13 -15.55 -5.13 -17.86
CA GLU A 13 -15.48 -4.50 -16.56
C GLU A 13 -14.67 -5.49 -15.72
N GLY A 14 -13.34 -5.43 -15.87
CA GLY A 14 -12.43 -6.08 -14.96
C GLY A 14 -12.89 -5.68 -13.60
N ASP A 15 -13.36 -6.66 -12.83
CA ASP A 15 -13.92 -6.52 -11.51
C ASP A 15 -12.93 -5.66 -10.70
N VAL A 16 -13.19 -4.34 -10.66
CA VAL A 16 -12.42 -3.40 -9.87
C VAL A 16 -12.91 -3.68 -8.46
N VAL A 17 -12.38 -4.75 -7.88
CA VAL A 17 -12.54 -5.04 -6.47
C VAL A 17 -11.84 -3.89 -5.77
N GLU A 18 -12.62 -2.90 -5.37
CA GLU A 18 -12.20 -1.83 -4.49
C GLU A 18 -11.82 -2.47 -3.17
N ILE A 19 -10.55 -2.83 -3.02
CA ILE A 19 -9.99 -3.29 -1.75
C ILE A 19 -9.93 -2.06 -0.85
N VAL A 20 -11.03 -1.84 -0.12
CA VAL A 20 -11.14 -0.83 0.92
C VAL A 20 -10.12 -1.17 2.01
N THR A 21 -8.99 -0.47 2.02
CA THR A 21 -8.05 -0.52 3.14
C THR A 21 -8.47 0.54 4.16
N THR A 22 -9.01 0.11 5.29
CA THR A 22 -9.42 1.00 6.37
C THR A 22 -8.19 1.65 7.00
N THR A 23 -7.93 2.89 6.60
CA THR A 23 -6.92 3.78 7.22
C THR A 23 -7.47 4.47 8.48
N GLY A 24 -8.41 3.84 9.19
CA GLY A 24 -9.08 4.40 10.36
C GLY A 24 -8.76 3.58 11.59
N ASP A 25 -7.96 4.16 12.49
CA ASP A 25 -7.76 3.65 13.85
C ASP A 25 -9.12 3.33 14.47
N HIS A 26 -9.31 2.07 14.90
CA HIS A 26 -10.49 1.58 15.61
C HIS A 26 -11.76 1.23 14.81
N ASP A 27 -11.71 0.22 13.95
CA ASP A 27 -12.65 -0.92 14.05
C ASP A 27 -12.18 -2.09 13.19
N VAL A 28 -12.29 -3.29 13.74
CA VAL A 28 -11.96 -4.55 13.06
C VAL A 28 -12.84 -4.62 11.81
N VAL A 29 -12.24 -4.46 10.64
CA VAL A 29 -12.89 -4.82 9.38
C VAL A 29 -13.14 -6.31 9.44
N GLU A 30 -14.40 -6.69 9.44
CA GLU A 30 -14.83 -8.05 9.18
C GLU A 30 -14.12 -8.50 7.91
N GLU A 31 -13.22 -9.49 8.04
CA GLU A 31 -12.54 -10.11 6.91
C GLU A 31 -13.61 -10.66 5.99
N GLY A 32 -13.96 -9.89 4.96
CA GLY A 32 -14.77 -10.39 3.86
C GLY A 32 -14.14 -11.71 3.41
N HIS A 33 -14.93 -12.78 3.44
CA HIS A 33 -14.48 -14.14 3.18
C HIS A 33 -14.07 -14.30 1.72
N PHE A 34 -12.90 -13.78 1.35
CA PHE A 34 -12.27 -14.10 0.09
C PHE A 34 -11.73 -15.52 0.22
N THR A 35 -12.56 -16.50 -0.17
CA THR A 35 -12.26 -17.93 -0.04
C THR A 35 -11.29 -18.44 -1.11
N SER A 36 -10.89 -17.59 -2.06
CA SER A 36 -9.89 -17.92 -3.06
C SER A 36 -8.48 -17.84 -2.50
N GLU A 37 -7.65 -18.84 -2.79
CA GLU A 37 -6.21 -18.86 -2.50
C GLU A 37 -5.51 -17.60 -3.03
N SER A 38 -5.89 -17.12 -4.21
CA SER A 38 -5.34 -15.89 -4.80
C SER A 38 -5.59 -14.65 -3.94
N ALA A 39 -6.73 -14.57 -3.27
CA ALA A 39 -7.06 -13.43 -2.42
C ALA A 39 -6.30 -13.47 -1.09
N GLN A 40 -6.09 -14.66 -0.51
CA GLN A 40 -5.26 -14.82 0.68
C GLN A 40 -3.80 -14.45 0.41
N ILE A 41 -3.26 -14.83 -0.75
CA ILE A 41 -1.92 -14.42 -1.20
C ILE A 41 -1.84 -12.90 -1.31
N LEU A 42 -2.81 -12.27 -2.00
CA LEU A 42 -2.84 -10.82 -2.17
C LEU A 42 -2.93 -10.07 -0.83
N ILE A 43 -3.76 -10.54 0.10
CA ILE A 43 -3.85 -9.98 1.46
C ILE A 43 -2.50 -10.06 2.18
N GLY A 44 -1.81 -11.21 2.08
CA GLY A 44 -0.47 -11.40 2.65
C GLY A 44 0.57 -10.45 2.04
N GLU A 45 0.55 -10.26 0.73
CA GLU A 45 1.43 -9.32 0.02
C GLU A 45 1.18 -7.87 0.47
N ILE A 46 -0.08 -7.44 0.54
CA ILE A 46 -0.46 -6.09 0.99
C ILE A 46 0.00 -5.86 2.44
N MET A 47 -0.22 -6.83 3.33
CA MET A 47 0.23 -6.75 4.72
C MET A 47 1.77 -6.67 4.82
N GLY A 48 2.48 -7.43 4.00
CA GLY A 48 3.93 -7.34 3.87
C GLY A 48 4.40 -5.95 3.42
N CYS A 49 3.79 -5.41 2.36
CA CYS A 49 4.09 -4.07 1.85
C CYS A 49 3.84 -2.98 2.92
N ASN A 50 2.77 -3.10 3.71
CA ASN A 50 2.48 -2.13 4.78
C ASN A 50 3.60 -2.10 5.83
N ARG A 51 4.10 -3.26 6.26
CA ARG A 51 5.24 -3.35 7.20
C ARG A 51 6.49 -2.71 6.61
N ASP A 52 6.77 -2.97 5.33
CA ASP A 52 7.92 -2.38 4.65
C ASP A 52 7.78 -0.86 4.53
N LEU A 53 6.57 -0.35 4.29
CA LEU A 53 6.26 1.08 4.29
C LEU A 53 6.50 1.74 5.66
N GLU A 54 6.11 1.08 6.75
CA GLU A 54 6.39 1.56 8.11
C GLU A 54 7.90 1.67 8.37
N ASN A 55 8.67 0.66 7.95
CA ASN A 55 10.14 0.69 8.05
C ASN A 55 10.74 1.85 7.25
N ILE A 56 10.25 2.09 6.03
CA ILE A 56 10.70 3.22 5.20
C ILE A 56 10.38 4.55 5.88
N LYS A 57 9.17 4.73 6.44
CA LYS A 57 8.81 5.93 7.20
C LYS A 57 9.76 6.16 8.38
N GLN A 58 10.08 5.11 9.13
CA GLN A 58 11.01 5.22 10.25
C GLN A 58 12.43 5.59 9.80
N ASN A 59 12.91 5.02 8.70
CA ASN A 59 14.22 5.35 8.13
C ASN A 59 14.28 6.82 7.65
N ILE A 60 13.21 7.32 7.03
CA ILE A 60 13.11 8.72 6.62
C ILE A 60 13.20 9.64 7.85
N ASN A 61 12.47 9.31 8.92
CA ASN A 61 12.51 10.08 10.16
C ASN A 61 13.92 10.10 10.78
N ASP A 62 14.64 8.97 10.78
CA ASP A 62 16.02 8.91 11.27
C ASP A 62 16.96 9.80 10.43
N VAL A 63 16.87 9.73 9.11
CA VAL A 63 17.66 10.57 8.19
C VAL A 63 17.35 12.06 8.41
N GLN A 64 16.07 12.42 8.54
CA GLN A 64 15.67 13.80 8.82
C GLN A 64 16.26 14.32 10.13
N ASN A 65 16.27 13.51 11.19
CA ASN A 65 16.85 13.89 12.48
C ASN A 65 18.38 14.05 12.39
N LYS A 66 19.07 13.14 11.70
CA LYS A 66 20.51 13.28 11.43
C LYS A 66 20.82 14.57 10.67
N MET A 67 20.02 14.91 9.68
CA MET A 67 20.19 16.16 8.91
C MET A 67 19.98 17.41 9.78
N LYS A 68 18.97 17.42 10.66
CA LYS A 68 18.78 18.51 11.64
C LYS A 68 20.00 18.69 12.54
N ASN A 69 20.57 17.60 13.03
CA ASN A 69 21.77 17.65 13.88
C ASN A 69 22.98 18.21 13.13
N ILE A 70 23.16 17.83 11.85
CA ILE A 70 24.22 18.38 10.99
C ILE A 70 24.03 19.89 10.83
N ILE A 71 22.81 20.34 10.54
CA ILE A 71 22.50 21.77 10.38
C ILE A 71 22.76 22.54 11.68
N ASP A 72 22.37 22.00 12.84
CA ASP A 72 22.63 22.62 14.15
C ASP A 72 24.13 22.77 14.42
N VAL A 73 24.92 21.72 14.19
CA VAL A 73 26.39 21.77 14.35
C VAL A 73 27.01 22.80 13.41
N LEU A 74 26.61 22.81 12.13
CA LEU A 74 27.11 23.79 11.17
C LEU A 74 26.72 25.22 11.57
N GLY A 75 25.51 25.42 12.08
CA GLY A 75 25.03 26.71 12.58
C GLY A 75 25.92 27.26 13.69
N ARG A 76 26.34 26.42 14.65
CA ARG A 76 27.25 26.80 15.74
C ARG A 76 28.67 27.12 15.27
N ILE A 77 29.12 26.47 14.19
CA ILE A 77 30.45 26.72 13.61
C ILE A 77 30.46 28.03 12.80
N LEU A 78 29.41 28.28 12.02
CA LEU A 78 29.34 29.41 11.10
C LEU A 78 28.84 30.70 11.78
N ASN A 79 28.04 30.58 12.84
CA ASN A 79 27.54 31.68 13.66
C ASN A 79 27.90 31.44 15.13
N PRO A 80 29.17 31.68 15.52
CA PRO A 80 29.67 31.39 16.86
C PRO A 80 29.07 32.29 17.96
#